data_AF-A0A5Q0SFV0-F1
#
_entry.id   AF-A0A5Q0SFV0-F1
#
_cell.length_a   1.000
_cell.length_b   1.000
_cell.length_c   1.000
_cell.angle_alpha   90.00
_cell.angle_beta   90.00
_cell.angle_gamma   90.00
#
_symmetry.space_group_name_H-M   'P 1'
#
loop_
_entity.id
_entity.type
_entity.pdbx_description
1 polymer ?
#
loop_
_entity_poly.entity_id
_entity_poly.type
_entity_poly.pdbx_seq_one_letter_code
_entity_poly.pdbx_strand_id
1 'polypeptide(L)'
;MIVRFLFSLRDLLMMREIYQLLLVGIISFLVIMTAVSRLYVLLVPIVLFSTYLIVKSRIPEIKDLKSFYKYVEKVYGRDFAAIIRNKYNVIQGDFTLAYFPSSIKDNTVVISDNHLILKLNSSKVLVLSKYEGVDYLIDMIKGNRSS
;
A
#
# COMPACT_ATOMS: atom_id res chain seq x y z
N MET A 1 -21.17 0.77 9.46
CA MET A 1 -19.73 0.98 9.17
C MET A 1 -19.24 0.08 8.03
N ILE A 2 -19.50 -1.23 8.08
CA ILE A 2 -19.12 -2.21 7.05
C ILE A 2 -19.67 -1.89 5.64
N VAL A 3 -20.92 -1.40 5.54
CA VAL A 3 -21.54 -1.08 4.25
C VAL A 3 -20.88 0.12 3.55
N ARG A 4 -20.44 1.15 4.32
CA ARG A 4 -19.66 2.28 3.77
C ARG A 4 -18.28 1.84 3.29
N PHE A 5 -17.67 0.87 3.98
CA PHE A 5 -16.36 0.32 3.62
C PHE A 5 -16.42 -0.49 2.32
N LEU A 6 -17.45 -1.33 2.15
CA LEU A 6 -17.70 -2.08 0.92
C LEU A 6 -17.97 -1.16 -0.28
N PHE A 7 -18.71 -0.07 -0.08
CA PHE A 7 -18.91 0.95 -1.11
C PHE A 7 -17.60 1.66 -1.47
N SER A 8 -16.82 2.08 -0.48
CA SER A 8 -15.53 2.73 -0.72
C SER A 8 -14.54 1.81 -1.45
N LEU A 9 -14.54 0.51 -1.18
CA LEU A 9 -13.67 -0.45 -1.85
C LEU A 9 -14.11 -0.67 -3.31
N ARG A 10 -15.42 -0.72 -3.56
CA ARG A 10 -16.01 -0.84 -4.90
C ARG A 10 -15.70 0.39 -5.75
N ASP A 11 -15.87 1.59 -5.19
CA ASP A 11 -15.58 2.85 -5.90
C ASP A 11 -14.08 2.96 -6.24
N LEU A 12 -13.21 2.48 -5.36
CA LEU A 12 -11.76 2.45 -5.60
C LEU A 12 -11.37 1.47 -6.70
N LEU A 13 -12.03 0.30 -6.77
CA LEU A 13 -11.87 -0.67 -7.84
C LEU A 13 -12.40 -0.13 -9.18
N MET A 14 -13.57 0.50 -9.18
CA MET A 14 -14.16 1.07 -10.39
C MET A 14 -13.31 2.24 -10.94
N MET A 15 -12.82 3.10 -10.05
CA MET A 15 -11.88 4.18 -10.42
C MET A 15 -10.60 3.62 -11.03
N ARG A 16 -10.05 2.52 -10.47
CA ARG A 16 -8.87 1.86 -11.02
C ARG A 16 -9.11 1.34 -12.45
N GLU A 17 -10.26 0.72 -12.71
CA GLU A 17 -10.62 0.24 -14.05
C GLU A 17 -10.78 1.40 -15.04
N ILE A 18 -11.44 2.49 -14.64
CA ILE A 18 -11.58 3.71 -15.43
C ILE A 18 -10.20 4.31 -15.75
N TYR A 19 -9.30 4.39 -14.76
CA TYR A 19 -7.93 4.86 -14.98
C TYR A 19 -7.15 3.98 -15.95
N GLN A 20 -7.31 2.65 -15.87
CA GLN A 20 -6.66 1.73 -16.80
C GLN A 20 -7.20 1.90 -18.23
N LEU A 21 -8.51 2.03 -18.40
CA LEU A 21 -9.15 2.31 -19.69
C LEU A 21 -8.68 3.64 -20.29
N LEU A 22 -8.65 4.71 -19.49
CA LEU A 22 -8.12 6.01 -19.91
C LEU A 22 -6.66 5.93 -20.33
N LEU A 23 -5.83 5.24 -19.57
CA LEU A 23 -4.40 5.10 -19.84
C LEU A 23 -4.15 4.33 -21.15
N VAL A 24 -4.90 3.25 -21.40
CA VAL A 24 -4.86 2.51 -22.67
C VAL A 24 -5.33 3.40 -23.83
N GLY A 25 -6.38 4.20 -23.63
CA GLY A 25 -6.88 5.15 -24.63
C GLY A 25 -5.84 6.19 -25.02
N ILE A 26 -5.18 6.81 -24.03
CA ILE A 26 -4.14 7.83 -24.24
C ILE A 26 -2.92 7.25 -24.96
N ILE A 27 -2.46 6.06 -24.54
CA ILE A 27 -1.32 5.39 -25.18
C ILE A 27 -1.64 5.04 -26.63
N SER A 28 -2.84 4.50 -26.89
CA SER A 28 -3.28 4.15 -28.24
C SER A 28 -3.35 5.39 -29.15
N PHE A 29 -3.91 6.49 -28.64
CA PHE A 29 -3.95 7.76 -29.36
C PHE A 29 -2.55 8.30 -29.70
N LEU A 30 -1.62 8.27 -28.73
CA LEU A 30 -0.23 8.68 -28.94
C LEU A 30 0.46 7.83 -30.02
N VAL A 31 0.27 6.51 -30.01
CA VAL A 31 0.85 5.61 -31.02
C VAL A 31 0.29 5.92 -32.41
N ILE A 32 -1.02 6.12 -32.55
CA ILE A 32 -1.67 6.47 -33.82
C ILE A 32 -1.13 7.80 -34.37
N MET A 33 -1.11 8.85 -33.55
CA MET A 33 -0.58 10.16 -33.95
C MET A 33 0.88 10.07 -34.38
N THR A 34 1.69 9.30 -33.65
CA THR A 34 3.11 9.10 -33.97
C THR A 34 3.31 8.39 -35.31
N ALA A 35 2.48 7.39 -35.61
CA ALA A 35 2.50 6.66 -36.88
C ALA A 35 2.05 7.55 -38.05
N VAL A 36 0.95 8.31 -37.89
CA VAL A 36 0.44 9.24 -38.90
C VAL A 36 1.46 10.35 -39.22
N SER A 37 2.11 10.90 -38.20
CA SER A 37 3.13 11.93 -38.35
C SER A 37 4.50 11.40 -38.79
N ARG A 38 4.66 10.07 -38.99
CA ARG A 38 5.92 9.39 -39.32
C ARG A 38 7.07 9.67 -38.35
N LEU A 39 6.75 10.03 -37.11
CA LEU A 39 7.73 10.35 -36.06
C LEU A 39 8.12 9.11 -35.26
N TYR A 40 8.51 8.03 -35.94
CA TYR A 40 8.76 6.72 -35.33
C TYR A 40 9.78 6.75 -34.17
N VAL A 41 10.68 7.74 -34.14
CA VAL A 41 11.62 7.98 -33.04
C VAL A 41 10.89 8.19 -31.69
N LEU A 42 9.67 8.71 -31.70
CA LEU A 42 8.86 8.94 -30.48
C LEU A 42 8.21 7.65 -29.92
N LEU A 43 8.22 6.54 -30.65
CA LEU A 43 7.70 5.27 -30.12
C LEU A 43 8.49 4.78 -28.91
N VAL A 44 9.81 4.96 -28.91
CA VAL A 44 10.68 4.56 -27.80
C VAL A 44 10.33 5.30 -26.49
N PRO A 45 10.26 6.64 -26.44
CA PRO A 45 9.84 7.34 -25.23
C PRO A 45 8.40 7.05 -24.83
N ILE A 46 7.47 6.79 -25.77
CA ILE A 46 6.09 6.38 -25.44
C ILE A 46 6.07 5.03 -24.72
N VAL A 47 6.83 4.04 -25.20
CA VAL A 47 6.93 2.72 -24.55
C VAL A 47 7.59 2.85 -23.18
N LEU A 48 8.70 3.58 -23.06
CA LEU A 48 9.37 3.82 -21.79
C LEU A 48 8.45 4.52 -20.77
N PHE A 49 7.73 5.55 -21.21
CA PHE A 49 6.79 6.28 -20.38
C PHE A 49 5.61 5.40 -19.92
N SER A 50 5.08 4.57 -20.82
CA SER A 50 4.01 3.62 -20.50
C SER A 50 4.47 2.61 -19.44
N THR A 51 5.67 2.06 -19.61
CA THR A 51 6.27 1.11 -18.66
C THR A 51 6.48 1.77 -17.29
N TYR A 52 6.99 3.00 -17.28
CA TYR A 52 7.15 3.79 -16.06
C TYR A 52 5.82 4.03 -15.34
N LEU A 53 4.76 4.39 -16.07
CA LEU A 53 3.43 4.59 -15.48
C LEU A 53 2.84 3.29 -14.90
N ILE A 54 3.03 2.15 -15.56
CA ILE A 54 2.59 0.84 -15.04
C ILE A 54 3.32 0.50 -13.74
N VAL A 55 4.65 0.67 -13.71
CA VAL A 55 5.45 0.41 -12.50
C VAL A 55 5.07 1.37 -11.37
N LYS A 56 4.86 2.65 -11.69
CA LYS A 56 4.51 3.67 -10.72
C LYS A 56 3.08 3.53 -10.19
N SER A 57 2.14 2.97 -10.96
CA SER A 57 0.76 2.73 -10.50
C SER A 57 0.61 1.46 -9.66
N ARG A 58 1.51 0.48 -9.79
CA ARG A 58 1.41 -0.80 -9.08
C ARG A 58 1.54 -0.64 -7.56
N ILE A 59 0.48 -0.91 -6.81
CA ILE A 59 0.52 -0.93 -5.34
C ILE A 59 1.50 -2.04 -4.90
N PRO A 60 2.55 -1.73 -4.12
CA PRO A 60 3.52 -2.72 -3.69
C PRO A 60 2.87 -3.72 -2.74
N GLU A 61 3.18 -4.99 -2.93
CA GLU A 61 2.73 -6.06 -2.06
C GLU A 61 3.61 -6.12 -0.80
N ILE A 62 3.01 -6.30 0.38
CA ILE A 62 3.74 -6.36 1.65
C ILE A 62 4.27 -7.78 1.87
N LYS A 63 5.58 -7.98 1.70
CA LYS A 63 6.29 -9.26 1.87
C LYS A 63 7.36 -9.21 2.95
N ASP A 64 7.95 -8.04 3.13
CA ASP A 64 9.08 -7.78 3.99
C ASP A 64 8.98 -6.38 4.60
N LEU A 65 9.90 -6.05 5.50
CA LEU A 65 9.99 -4.74 6.13
C LEU A 65 10.01 -3.59 5.11
N LYS A 66 10.78 -3.76 4.02
CA LYS A 66 11.00 -2.72 3.02
C LYS A 66 9.72 -2.43 2.22
N SER A 67 9.02 -3.47 1.80
CA SER A 67 7.77 -3.38 1.06
C SER A 67 6.62 -2.89 1.93
N PHE A 68 6.60 -3.20 3.23
CA PHE A 68 5.68 -2.59 4.19
C PHE A 68 5.79 -1.07 4.20
N TYR A 69 7.00 -0.53 4.41
CA TYR A 69 7.19 0.92 4.41
C TYR A 69 6.87 1.55 3.05
N LYS A 70 7.22 0.86 1.95
CA LYS A 70 6.90 1.33 0.59
C LYS A 70 5.40 1.35 0.31
N TYR A 71 4.64 0.41 0.86
CA TYR A 71 3.17 0.39 0.79
C TYR A 71 2.59 1.56 1.57
N VAL A 72 3.00 1.74 2.83
CA VAL A 72 2.54 2.85 3.65
C VAL A 72 2.86 4.19 2.98
N GLU A 73 4.09 4.38 2.52
CA GLU A 73 4.50 5.63 1.86
C GLU A 73 3.63 5.94 0.64
N LYS A 74 3.30 4.93 -0.15
CA LYS A 74 2.57 5.10 -1.40
C LYS A 74 1.06 5.26 -1.22
N VAL A 75 0.47 4.57 -0.24
CA VAL A 75 -0.98 4.57 0.00
C VAL A 75 -1.38 5.67 0.97
N TYR A 76 -0.59 5.89 2.03
CA TYR A 76 -0.91 6.81 3.13
C TYR A 76 -0.02 8.05 3.17
N GLY A 77 1.16 8.02 2.55
CA GLY A 77 2.10 9.14 2.48
C GLY A 77 3.35 8.95 3.33
N ARG A 78 4.39 9.73 3.02
CA ARG A 78 5.71 9.67 3.67
C ARG A 78 5.66 9.95 5.17
N ASP A 79 4.79 10.85 5.59
CA ASP A 79 4.70 11.26 6.99
C ASP A 79 4.26 10.11 7.89
N PHE A 80 3.30 9.29 7.43
CA PHE A 80 2.87 8.11 8.16
C PHE A 80 3.96 7.04 8.22
N ALA A 81 4.67 6.81 7.11
CA ALA A 81 5.80 5.88 7.10
C ALA A 81 6.91 6.30 8.09
N ALA A 82 7.20 7.61 8.19
CA ALA A 82 8.16 8.14 9.13
C ALA A 82 7.71 7.98 10.59
N ILE A 83 6.43 8.26 10.89
CA ILE A 83 5.87 8.04 12.23
C ILE A 83 5.97 6.58 12.64
N ILE A 84 5.62 5.66 11.73
CA ILE A 84 5.67 4.24 12.03
C ILE A 84 7.09 3.80 12.33
N ARG A 85 8.06 4.25 11.52
CA ARG A 85 9.48 3.94 11.71
C ARG A 85 10.03 4.47 13.05
N ASN A 86 9.52 5.60 13.53
CA ASN A 86 10.00 6.23 14.76
C ASN A 86 9.31 5.68 16.02
N LYS A 87 8.01 5.35 15.93
CA LYS A 87 7.16 5.00 17.08
C LYS A 87 7.00 3.50 17.28
N TYR A 88 7.14 2.70 16.23
CA TYR A 88 6.90 1.27 16.26
C TYR A 88 8.13 0.48 15.85
N ASN A 89 8.40 -0.60 16.57
CA ASN A 89 9.39 -1.58 16.15
C ASN A 89 8.74 -2.53 15.14
N VAL A 90 9.02 -2.35 13.86
CA VAL A 90 8.48 -3.24 12.82
C VAL A 90 9.48 -4.38 12.58
N ILE A 91 9.04 -5.62 12.77
CA ILE A 91 9.84 -6.83 12.57
C ILE A 91 9.14 -7.80 11.63
N GLN A 92 9.90 -8.68 11.01
CA GLN A 92 9.37 -9.81 10.25
C GLN A 92 9.41 -11.05 11.13
N GLY A 93 8.33 -11.84 11.14
CA GLY A 93 8.26 -13.02 11.98
C GLY A 93 7.05 -13.90 11.72
N ASP A 94 7.10 -15.10 12.29
CA ASP A 94 6.04 -16.09 12.11
C ASP A 94 4.79 -15.79 12.93
N PHE A 95 3.68 -16.35 12.46
CA PHE A 95 2.38 -16.23 13.12
C PHE A 95 2.39 -16.77 14.57
N THR A 96 3.30 -17.68 14.87
CA THR A 96 3.51 -18.25 16.21
C THR A 96 3.78 -17.19 17.28
N LEU A 97 4.39 -16.06 16.90
CA LEU A 97 4.65 -14.94 17.80
C LEU A 97 3.36 -14.34 18.40
N ALA A 98 2.22 -14.46 17.70
CA ALA A 98 0.92 -14.04 18.24
C ALA A 98 0.50 -14.81 19.50
N TYR A 99 0.92 -16.07 19.63
CA TYR A 99 0.60 -16.94 20.76
C TYR A 99 1.58 -16.82 21.92
N PHE A 100 2.73 -16.15 21.71
CA PHE A 100 3.73 -15.89 22.74
C PHE A 100 3.94 -14.38 22.94
N PRO A 101 2.92 -13.67 23.46
CA PRO A 101 2.94 -12.22 23.59
C PRO A 101 4.08 -11.71 24.50
N SER A 102 4.58 -12.53 25.43
CA SER A 102 5.73 -12.23 26.29
C SER A 102 7.04 -12.07 25.52
N SER A 103 7.18 -12.68 24.34
CA SER A 103 8.39 -12.60 23.49
C SER A 103 8.47 -11.31 22.66
N ILE A 104 7.36 -10.59 22.50
CA ILE A 104 7.26 -9.38 21.68
C ILE A 104 7.34 -8.15 22.59
N LYS A 105 8.13 -7.14 22.24
CA LYS A 105 8.15 -5.85 22.97
C LYS A 105 6.89 -5.04 22.70
N ASP A 106 6.52 -4.14 23.60
CA ASP A 106 5.40 -3.22 23.36
C ASP A 106 5.70 -2.30 22.16
N ASN A 107 4.63 -1.86 21.48
CA ASN A 107 4.70 -1.07 20.24
C ASN A 107 5.46 -1.78 19.10
N THR A 108 5.28 -3.10 19.01
CA THR A 108 5.87 -3.89 17.92
C THR A 108 4.81 -4.26 16.89
N VAL A 109 5.18 -4.12 15.62
CA VAL A 109 4.40 -4.58 14.47
C VAL A 109 5.14 -5.77 13.86
N VAL A 110 4.53 -6.95 13.87
CA VAL A 110 5.10 -8.14 13.23
C VAL A 110 4.41 -8.36 11.90
N ILE A 111 5.21 -8.39 10.83
CA ILE A 111 4.76 -8.73 9.49
C ILE A 111 4.90 -10.25 9.35
N SER A 112 3.77 -10.92 9.17
CA SER A 112 3.67 -12.35 8.85
C SER A 112 3.06 -12.54 7.46
N ASP A 113 3.07 -13.77 6.95
CA ASP A 113 2.76 -14.09 5.56
C ASP A 113 1.43 -13.56 5.06
N ASN A 114 0.36 -13.62 5.85
CA ASN A 114 -0.96 -13.05 5.51
C ASN A 114 -1.51 -12.11 6.59
N HIS A 115 -0.80 -11.98 7.71
CA HIS A 115 -1.28 -11.29 8.89
C HIS A 115 -0.31 -10.20 9.32
N LEU A 116 -0.87 -9.14 9.90
CA LEU A 116 -0.13 -8.16 10.66
C LEU A 116 -0.48 -8.37 12.14
N ILE A 117 0.53 -8.63 12.96
CA ILE A 117 0.35 -8.77 14.41
C ILE A 117 0.79 -7.47 15.05
N LEU A 118 -0.13 -6.83 15.79
CA LEU A 118 0.09 -5.57 16.46
C LEU A 118 0.11 -5.80 17.95
N LYS A 119 1.27 -5.58 18.60
CA LYS A 119 1.34 -5.52 20.06
C LYS A 119 1.36 -4.06 20.50
N LEU A 120 0.22 -3.60 21.02
CA LEU A 120 -0.03 -2.19 21.35
C LEU A 120 -0.27 -2.07 22.84
N ASN A 121 0.66 -1.42 23.54
CA ASN A 121 0.71 -1.35 25.00
C ASN A 121 0.70 -2.74 25.67
N SER A 122 0.99 -2.80 26.97
CA SER A 122 1.48 -4.00 27.68
C SER A 122 0.53 -5.20 27.79
N SER A 123 -0.61 -5.25 27.09
CA SER A 123 -1.58 -6.35 27.24
C SER A 123 -2.35 -6.79 26.00
N LYS A 124 -2.42 -6.01 24.91
CA LYS A 124 -3.25 -6.37 23.75
C LYS A 124 -2.40 -6.70 22.52
N VAL A 125 -2.50 -7.96 22.10
CA VAL A 125 -2.05 -8.42 20.79
C VAL A 125 -3.27 -8.51 19.88
N LEU A 126 -3.22 -7.79 18.77
CA LEU A 126 -4.23 -7.85 17.72
C LEU A 126 -3.62 -8.58 16.52
N VAL A 127 -4.36 -9.55 15.98
CA VAL A 127 -3.99 -10.26 14.77
C VAL A 127 -5.00 -9.88 13.70
N LEU A 128 -4.53 -9.17 12.68
CA LEU A 128 -5.38 -8.67 11.59
C LEU A 128 -4.83 -9.16 10.26
N SER A 129 -5.64 -9.11 9.21
CA SER A 129 -5.13 -9.31 7.85
C SER A 129 -4.09 -8.23 7.53
N LYS A 130 -3.11 -8.53 6.67
CA LYS A 130 -1.96 -7.64 6.41
C LYS A 130 -2.36 -6.19 6.14
N TYR A 131 -3.33 -5.99 5.25
CA TYR A 131 -3.75 -4.65 4.81
C TYR A 131 -4.66 -3.98 5.83
N GLU A 132 -5.63 -4.70 6.39
CA GLU A 132 -6.49 -4.20 7.46
C GLU A 132 -5.71 -3.80 8.71
N GLY A 133 -4.65 -4.55 9.04
CA GLY A 133 -3.74 -4.21 10.12
C GLY A 133 -2.98 -2.91 9.88
N VAL A 134 -2.59 -2.63 8.63
CA VAL A 134 -1.99 -1.33 8.27
C VAL A 134 -3.02 -0.23 8.44
N ASP A 135 -4.23 -0.42 7.92
CA ASP A 135 -5.31 0.56 7.98
C ASP A 135 -5.65 0.91 9.44
N TYR A 136 -5.80 -0.11 10.28
CA TYR A 136 -6.01 0.04 11.72
C TYR A 136 -4.88 0.82 12.41
N LEU A 137 -3.62 0.52 12.05
CA LEU A 137 -2.47 1.22 12.59
C LEU A 137 -2.46 2.71 12.19
N ILE A 138 -2.82 3.01 10.94
CA ILE A 138 -2.92 4.39 10.44
C ILE A 138 -4.05 5.15 11.13
N ASP A 139 -5.20 4.51 11.33
CA ASP A 139 -6.35 5.14 12.01
C ASP A 139 -6.03 5.45 13.47
N MET A 140 -5.29 4.58 14.17
CA MET A 140 -4.78 4.90 15.50
C MET A 140 -3.84 6.11 15.48
N ILE A 141 -2.92 6.20 14.51
CA ILE A 141 -2.01 7.35 14.40
C ILE A 141 -2.79 8.65 14.16
N LYS A 142 -3.85 8.60 13.34
CA LYS A 142 -4.74 9.75 13.10
C LYS A 142 -5.55 10.12 14.34
N GLY A 143 -6.14 9.14 15.03
CA GLY A 143 -6.92 9.36 16.25
C GLY A 143 -6.09 9.96 17.39
N ASN A 144 -4.80 9.62 17.46
CA ASN A 144 -3.86 10.17 18.43
C ASN A 144 -3.39 11.60 18.12
N ARG A 145 -3.76 12.17 16.96
CA ARG A 145 -3.50 13.58 16.59
C ARG A 145 -4.68 14.50 16.91
N SER A 146 -5.87 13.94 17.14
CA SER A 146 -7.10 14.68 17.47
C SER A 146 -7.33 14.86 18.98
N SER A 147 -6.36 14.43 19.80
CA SER A 147 -6.30 14.60 21.26
C SER A 147 -5.11 15.47 21.63
#